data_AF-A0A9D1ZI30-F1
#
_entry.id   AF-A0A9D1ZI30-F1
#
_cell.length_a   1.000
_cell.length_b   1.000
_cell.length_c   1.000
_cell.angle_alpha   90.00
_cell.angle_beta   90.00
_cell.angle_gamma   90.00
#
_symmetry.space_group_name_H-M   'P 1'
#
loop_
_entity.id
_entity.type
_entity.pdbx_description
1 polymer ?
#
loop_
_entity_poly.entity_id
_entity_poly.type
_entity_poly.pdbx_seq_one_letter_code
_entity_poly.pdbx_strand_id
1 'polypeptide(L)'
;MTIRGQLIRYRCACNALLRLFCDKQGFHMSDTYWVADRVGEVADCAEHFFSMDDIITDLEEEAPPGKILEWYDQLEALDYRVNYRHWLHGCPTPSKSELEELHRKAGEARKDLENEMNNFQ
;
A
#
# COMPACT_ATOMS: atom_id res chain seq x y z
N MET A 1 -25.10 -20.73 -13.21
CA MET A 1 -24.58 -19.67 -12.32
C MET A 1 -24.44 -18.39 -13.14
N THR A 2 -25.02 -17.27 -12.72
CA THR A 2 -25.00 -16.03 -13.52
C THR A 2 -23.80 -15.15 -13.17
N ILE A 3 -23.31 -14.35 -14.12
CA ILE A 3 -22.23 -13.36 -13.89
C ILE A 3 -22.61 -12.43 -12.72
N ARG A 4 -23.86 -11.95 -12.71
CA ARG A 4 -24.41 -11.13 -11.62
C ARG A 4 -24.28 -11.82 -10.26
N GLY A 5 -24.57 -13.12 -10.19
CA GLY A 5 -24.43 -13.90 -8.96
C GLY A 5 -22.98 -14.00 -8.48
N GLN A 6 -22.01 -14.09 -9.39
CA GLN A 6 -20.58 -14.07 -9.03
C GLN A 6 -20.12 -12.72 -8.51
N LEU A 7 -20.54 -11.63 -9.16
CA LEU A 7 -20.19 -10.27 -8.72
C LEU A 7 -20.75 -9.96 -7.33
N ILE A 8 -21.96 -10.46 -7.01
CA ILE A 8 -22.53 -10.33 -5.66
C ILE A 8 -21.67 -11.06 -4.64
N ARG A 9 -21.29 -12.32 -4.92
CA ARG A 9 -20.44 -13.11 -4.01
C ARG A 9 -19.08 -12.47 -3.78
N TYR A 10 -18.45 -11.97 -4.84
CA TYR A 10 -17.20 -11.23 -4.77
C TYR A 10 -17.32 -10.02 -3.82
N ARG A 11 -18.33 -9.17 -4.03
CA ARG A 11 -18.55 -7.99 -3.17
C ARG A 11 -18.82 -8.38 -1.71
N CYS A 12 -19.59 -9.44 -1.47
CA CYS A 12 -19.81 -9.96 -0.12
C CYS A 12 -18.51 -10.43 0.53
N ALA A 13 -17.64 -11.12 -0.21
CA ALA A 13 -16.36 -11.59 0.29
C ALA A 13 -15.41 -10.43 0.64
N CYS A 14 -15.26 -9.44 -0.25
CA CYS A 14 -14.46 -8.24 0.02
C CYS A 14 -14.94 -7.52 1.28
N ASN A 15 -16.25 -7.33 1.43
CA ASN A 15 -16.81 -6.68 2.63
C ASN A 15 -16.62 -7.50 3.91
N ALA A 16 -16.64 -8.83 3.82
CA ALA A 16 -16.38 -9.69 4.98
C ALA A 16 -14.92 -9.61 5.42
N LEU A 17 -13.98 -9.62 4.47
CA LEU A 17 -12.55 -9.48 4.74
C LEU A 17 -12.23 -8.09 5.30
N LEU A 18 -12.80 -7.02 4.73
CA LEU A 18 -12.62 -5.68 5.27
C LEU A 18 -13.11 -5.56 6.72
N ARG A 19 -14.25 -6.18 7.05
CA ARG A 19 -14.75 -6.22 8.45
C ARG A 19 -13.77 -6.93 9.39
N LEU A 20 -13.28 -8.10 9.01
CA LEU A 20 -12.29 -8.84 9.80
C LEU A 20 -11.01 -8.03 10.02
N PHE A 21 -10.55 -7.35 8.98
CA PHE A 21 -9.40 -6.45 9.06
C PHE A 21 -9.65 -5.26 9.98
N CYS A 22 -10.81 -4.59 9.86
CA CYS A 22 -11.16 -3.49 10.74
C CYS A 22 -11.25 -3.93 12.21
N ASP A 23 -11.90 -5.06 12.48
CA ASP A 23 -11.99 -5.63 13.83
C ASP A 23 -10.60 -5.96 14.42
N LYS A 24 -9.70 -6.51 13.58
CA LYS A 24 -8.32 -6.84 13.97
C LYS A 24 -7.48 -5.61 14.27
N GLN A 25 -7.58 -4.56 13.43
CA GLN A 25 -6.75 -3.35 13.52
C GLN A 25 -7.36 -2.26 14.41
N GLY A 26 -8.60 -2.45 14.87
CA GLY A 26 -9.31 -1.49 15.71
C GLY A 26 -9.96 -0.33 14.96
N PHE A 27 -10.20 -0.48 13.65
CA PHE A 27 -10.93 0.52 12.86
C PHE A 27 -12.44 0.40 13.07
N HIS A 28 -13.12 1.55 13.11
CA HIS A 28 -14.57 1.58 13.13
C HIS A 28 -15.15 1.41 11.71
N MET A 29 -15.96 0.37 11.50
CA MET A 29 -16.63 0.14 10.23
C MET A 29 -17.57 1.28 9.79
N SER A 30 -18.05 2.11 10.71
CA SER A 30 -18.86 3.31 10.37
C SER A 30 -18.05 4.35 9.60
N ASP A 31 -16.74 4.34 9.78
CA ASP A 31 -15.81 5.34 9.26
C ASP A 31 -14.96 4.72 8.13
N THR A 32 -15.33 3.53 7.67
CA THR A 32 -14.62 2.76 6.65
C THR A 32 -15.46 2.58 5.39
N TYR A 33 -14.90 2.88 4.22
CA TYR A 33 -15.60 2.72 2.93
C TYR A 33 -14.65 2.40 1.78
N TRP A 34 -15.22 1.86 0.70
CA TRP A 34 -14.47 1.64 -0.55
C TRP A 34 -14.36 2.96 -1.32
N VAL A 35 -13.14 3.33 -1.70
CA VAL A 35 -12.89 4.56 -2.47
C VAL A 35 -13.63 4.50 -3.80
N ALA A 36 -14.37 5.59 -4.10
CA ALA A 36 -15.19 5.71 -5.32
C ALA A 36 -16.18 4.56 -5.54
N ASP A 37 -16.69 3.95 -4.47
CA ASP A 37 -17.60 2.80 -4.50
C ASP A 37 -17.04 1.54 -5.20
N ARG A 38 -15.71 1.46 -5.37
CA ARG A 38 -15.04 0.35 -6.04
C ARG A 38 -14.67 -0.75 -5.04
N VAL A 39 -15.66 -1.59 -4.74
CA VAL A 39 -15.52 -2.72 -3.80
C VAL A 39 -14.40 -3.67 -4.21
N GLY A 40 -13.47 -3.93 -3.27
CA GLY A 40 -12.35 -4.84 -3.47
C GLY A 40 -11.13 -4.20 -4.13
N GLU A 41 -11.12 -2.87 -4.27
CA GLU A 41 -9.93 -2.12 -4.70
C GLU A 41 -9.20 -1.50 -3.50
N VAL A 42 -9.60 -0.29 -3.09
CA VAL A 42 -8.96 0.46 -2.00
C VAL A 42 -10.01 0.82 -0.95
N ALA A 43 -9.73 0.52 0.30
CA ALA A 43 -10.52 0.95 1.44
C ALA A 43 -9.87 2.17 2.09
N ASP A 44 -10.69 3.17 2.42
CA ASP A 44 -10.35 4.23 3.35
C ASP A 44 -10.74 3.77 4.76
N CYS A 45 -9.77 3.64 5.64
CA CYS A 45 -9.92 3.23 7.03
C CYS A 45 -9.39 4.35 7.94
N ALA A 46 -10.24 5.32 8.27
CA ALA A 46 -9.86 6.47 9.10
C ALA A 46 -8.59 7.19 8.57
N GLU A 47 -8.66 7.67 7.33
CA GLU A 47 -7.58 8.41 6.63
C GLU A 47 -6.40 7.55 6.15
N HIS A 48 -6.41 6.23 6.41
CA HIS A 48 -5.42 5.30 5.88
C HIS A 48 -6.00 4.54 4.69
N PHE A 49 -5.30 4.54 3.56
CA PHE A 49 -5.75 3.91 2.32
C PHE A 49 -5.09 2.55 2.11
N PHE A 50 -5.84 1.47 2.30
CA PHE A 50 -5.33 0.11 2.13
C PHE A 50 -5.89 -0.53 0.87
N SER A 51 -5.03 -1.11 0.05
CA SER A 51 -5.50 -1.95 -1.05
C SER A 51 -6.06 -3.27 -0.51
N MET A 52 -6.89 -3.94 -1.31
CA MET A 52 -7.37 -5.27 -0.99
C MET A 52 -6.22 -6.27 -0.80
N ASP A 53 -5.10 -6.09 -1.50
CA ASP A 53 -3.92 -6.95 -1.35
C ASP A 53 -3.23 -6.75 0.00
N ASP A 54 -3.16 -5.51 0.49
CA ASP A 54 -2.64 -5.21 1.82
C ASP A 54 -3.52 -5.84 2.91
N ILE A 55 -4.85 -5.72 2.77
CA ILE A 55 -5.84 -6.32 3.67
C ILE A 55 -5.72 -7.84 3.68
N ILE A 56 -5.62 -8.48 2.50
CA ILE A 56 -5.47 -9.93 2.39
C ILE A 56 -4.14 -10.36 3.02
N THR A 57 -3.05 -9.68 2.73
CA THR A 57 -1.73 -9.98 3.29
C THR A 57 -1.73 -9.88 4.81
N ASP A 58 -2.30 -8.81 5.37
CA ASP A 58 -2.41 -8.63 6.81
C ASP A 58 -3.16 -9.79 7.50
N LEU A 59 -4.26 -10.25 6.89
CA LEU A 59 -5.06 -11.36 7.40
C LEU A 59 -4.38 -12.72 7.20
N GLU A 60 -3.83 -13.00 6.02
CA GLU A 60 -3.17 -14.27 5.67
C GLU A 60 -1.92 -14.52 6.51
N GLU A 61 -1.12 -13.48 6.74
CA GLU A 61 0.13 -13.59 7.50
C GLU A 61 -0.07 -13.39 9.00
N GLU A 62 -1.32 -13.25 9.46
CA GLU A 62 -1.67 -13.02 10.87
C GLU A 62 -0.84 -11.87 11.49
N ALA A 63 -0.57 -10.82 10.70
CA ALA A 63 0.33 -9.74 11.13
C ALA A 63 -0.15 -9.10 12.44
N PRO A 64 0.73 -8.72 13.38
CA PRO A 64 0.30 -8.13 14.65
C PRO A 64 -0.58 -6.89 14.46
N PRO A 65 -1.59 -6.64 15.32
CA PRO A 65 -2.35 -5.39 15.29
C PRO A 65 -1.44 -4.16 15.34
N GLY A 66 -1.72 -3.15 14.52
CA GLY A 66 -0.92 -1.94 14.34
C GLY A 66 0.27 -2.09 13.39
N LYS A 67 0.66 -3.30 13.00
CA LYS A 67 1.85 -3.52 12.18
C LYS A 67 1.73 -2.94 10.76
N ILE A 68 0.52 -2.94 10.20
CA ILE A 68 0.24 -2.29 8.92
C ILE A 68 0.32 -0.77 9.00
N LEU A 69 0.01 -0.17 10.16
CA LEU A 69 0.14 1.28 10.38
C LEU A 69 1.61 1.69 10.42
N GLU A 70 2.46 0.92 11.10
CA GLU A 70 3.92 1.15 11.09
C GLU A 70 4.51 1.14 9.68
N TRP A 71 4.02 0.24 8.81
CA TRP A 71 4.39 0.21 7.40
C TRP A 71 3.87 1.43 6.63
N TYR A 72 2.62 1.82 6.90
CA TYR A 72 1.99 2.97 6.25
C TYR A 72 2.73 4.27 6.57
N ASP A 73 3.09 4.50 7.83
CA ASP A 73 3.90 5.65 8.27
C ASP A 73 5.24 5.72 7.53
N GLN A 74 5.86 4.56 7.25
CA GLN A 74 7.08 4.50 6.47
C GLN A 74 6.86 4.88 5.01
N LEU A 75 5.73 4.47 4.41
CA LEU A 75 5.41 4.90 3.04
C LEU A 75 5.21 6.40 2.91
N GLU A 76 4.68 7.06 3.94
CA GLU A 76 4.56 8.53 3.95
C GLU A 76 5.91 9.23 4.12
N ALA A 77 6.82 8.62 4.87
CA ALA A 77 8.14 9.18 5.15
C ALA A 77 9.15 8.96 4.01
N LEU A 78 8.91 8.00 3.11
CA LEU A 78 9.87 7.50 2.14
C LEU A 78 9.39 7.71 0.70
N ASP A 79 10.26 8.21 -0.17
CA ASP A 79 9.96 8.39 -1.61
C ASP A 79 10.03 7.08 -2.42
N TYR A 80 10.16 5.94 -1.74
CA TYR A 80 10.10 4.61 -2.35
C TYR A 80 9.05 3.75 -1.66
N ARG A 81 8.35 2.94 -2.44
CA ARG A 81 7.24 2.11 -1.97
C ARG A 81 7.65 0.64 -1.90
N VAL A 82 7.80 0.11 -0.69
CA VAL A 82 7.89 -1.34 -0.46
C VAL A 82 6.47 -1.86 -0.26
N ASN A 83 6.07 -2.89 -1.00
CA ASN A 83 4.77 -3.52 -0.74
C ASN A 83 4.73 -4.16 0.65
N TYR A 84 3.55 -4.18 1.26
CA TYR A 84 3.40 -4.58 2.67
C TYR A 84 3.95 -5.97 2.96
N ARG A 85 3.68 -6.95 2.08
CA ARG A 85 4.18 -8.32 2.19
C ARG A 85 5.71 -8.37 2.34
N HIS A 86 6.45 -7.75 1.43
CA HIS A 86 7.92 -7.78 1.50
C HIS A 86 8.45 -7.07 2.75
N TRP A 87 7.78 -6.01 3.17
CA TRP A 87 8.14 -5.30 4.39
C TRP A 87 7.97 -6.17 5.64
N LEU A 88 6.88 -6.94 5.74
CA LEU A 88 6.67 -7.91 6.83
C LEU A 88 7.78 -8.97 6.91
N HIS A 89 8.31 -9.40 5.76
CA HIS A 89 9.41 -10.38 5.68
C HIS A 89 10.81 -9.75 5.83
N GLY A 90 10.90 -8.51 6.28
CA GLY A 90 12.18 -7.86 6.61
C GLY A 90 12.93 -7.31 5.39
N CYS A 91 12.21 -6.84 4.37
CA CYS A 91 12.82 -6.06 3.30
C CYS A 91 13.66 -4.92 3.90
N PRO A 92 14.97 -4.81 3.57
CA PRO A 92 15.83 -3.78 4.12
C PRO A 92 15.27 -2.39 3.81
N THR A 93 14.98 -1.63 4.84
CA THR A 93 14.63 -0.21 4.70
C THR A 93 15.93 0.59 4.74
N PRO A 94 16.29 1.33 3.66
CA PRO A 94 17.46 2.19 3.70
C PRO A 94 17.26 3.27 4.76
N SER A 95 18.33 3.58 5.47
CA SER A 95 18.37 4.71 6.40
C SER A 95 18.11 6.04 5.67
N LYS A 96 17.72 7.08 6.42
CA LYS A 96 17.55 8.44 5.86
C LYS A 96 18.79 8.91 5.08
N SER A 97 19.99 8.64 5.59
CA SER A 97 21.24 9.00 4.91
C SER A 97 21.45 8.22 3.60
N GLU A 98 21.10 6.92 3.58
CA GLU A 98 21.18 6.13 2.35
C GLU A 98 20.19 6.64 1.29
N LEU A 99 19.00 7.08 1.70
CA LEU A 99 18.01 7.66 0.81
C LEU A 99 18.45 9.01 0.23
N GLU A 100 18.98 9.88 1.08
CA GLU A 100 19.55 11.17 0.64
C GLU A 100 20.69 10.96 -0.38
N GLU A 101 21.55 9.97 -0.15
CA GLU A 101 22.61 9.62 -1.08
C GLU A 101 22.05 9.08 -2.42
N LEU A 102 21.04 8.20 -2.37
CA LEU A 102 20.38 7.67 -3.56
C LEU A 102 19.70 8.77 -4.37
N HIS A 103 18.99 9.71 -3.72
CA HIS A 103 18.38 10.86 -4.38
C HIS A 103 19.41 11.76 -5.05
N ARG A 104 20.55 12.01 -4.39
CA ARG A 104 21.65 12.77 -4.98
C ARG A 104 22.17 12.09 -6.24
N LYS A 105 22.46 10.79 -6.18
CA LYS A 105 22.95 10.00 -7.33
C LYS A 105 21.95 9.99 -8.48
N ALA A 106 20.66 9.81 -8.20
CA ALA A 106 19.61 9.84 -9.22
C ALA A 106 19.50 11.23 -9.89
N GLY A 107 19.63 12.31 -9.11
CA GLY A 107 19.64 13.67 -9.63
C GLY A 107 20.85 13.97 -10.52
N GLU A 108 22.04 13.48 -10.15
CA GLU A 108 23.26 13.57 -10.96
C GLU A 108 23.09 12.82 -12.28
N ALA A 109 22.68 11.55 -12.23
CA ALA A 109 22.45 10.73 -13.43
C ALA A 109 21.42 11.35 -14.37
N ARG A 110 20.36 11.98 -13.85
CA ARG A 110 19.37 12.68 -14.66
C ARG A 110 19.98 13.89 -15.40
N LYS A 111 20.80 14.70 -14.71
CA LYS A 111 21.49 15.85 -15.33
C LYS A 111 22.46 15.41 -16.41
N ASP A 112 23.21 14.35 -16.18
CA ASP A 112 24.14 13.81 -17.16
C ASP A 112 23.40 13.35 -18.43
N LEU A 113 22.28 12.65 -18.27
CA LEU A 113 21.41 12.26 -19.37
C LEU A 113 20.85 13.47 -20.14
N GLU A 114 20.37 14.50 -19.44
CA GLU A 114 19.87 15.73 -20.07
C GLU A 114 20.97 16.44 -20.87
N ASN A 115 22.20 16.51 -20.34
CA ASN A 115 23.34 17.09 -21.03
C ASN A 115 23.73 16.28 -22.28
N GLU A 116 23.74 14.95 -22.19
CA GLU A 116 23.97 14.07 -23.34
C GLU A 116 22.90 14.29 -24.42
N MET A 117 21.61 14.28 -24.05
CA MET A 117 20.51 14.53 -24.98
C MET A 117 20.62 15.89 -25.68
N ASN A 118 21.00 16.94 -24.96
CA ASN A 118 21.20 18.28 -25.53
C ASN A 118 22.41 18.34 -26.46
N ASN A 119 23.44 17.53 -26.24
CA ASN A 119 24.61 17.45 -27.12
C ASN A 119 24.33 16.70 -28.44
N PHE A 120 23.19 16.02 -28.56
CA PHE A 120 22.74 15.35 -29.78
C PHE A 120 21.74 16.19 -30.63
N GLN A 121 21.39 17.41 -30.20
CA GLN A 121 20.57 18.37 -30.94
C GLN A 121 21.42 19.42 -31.66
#